data_AF-A0A4U6R295-F1
#
_entry.id   AF-A0A4U6R295-F1
#
_cell.length_a   1.000
_cell.length_b   1.000
_cell.length_c   1.000
_cell.angle_alpha   90.00
_cell.angle_beta   90.00
_cell.angle_gamma   90.00
#
_symmetry.space_group_name_H-M   'P 1'
#
loop_
_entity.id
_entity.type
_entity.pdbx_description
1 polymer ?
#
loop_
_entity_poly.entity_id
_entity_poly.type
_entity_poly.pdbx_seq_one_letter_code
_entity_poly.pdbx_strand_id
1 'polypeptide(L)'
;MTIETTNAGILALIAVMTLVTVVTRFGGVFLMSFVTINPRIESFINTMASSVLIAIIVPMAFSGDAGSLAALVVTAVIMLATKKPLPAIAAGIAAAGLVRYSGITGF
;
A
#
# COMPACT_ATOMS: atom_id res chain seq x y z
N MET A 1 -25.39 2.67 5.64
CA MET A 1 -25.11 3.27 6.96
C MET A 1 -23.88 4.15 6.82
N THR A 2 -24.08 5.43 6.57
CA THR A 2 -23.02 6.45 6.48
C THR A 2 -22.68 6.88 7.89
N ILE A 3 -21.51 6.50 8.39
CA ILE A 3 -20.98 7.06 9.65
C ILE A 3 -20.68 8.53 9.35
N GLU A 4 -21.40 9.44 10.00
CA GLU A 4 -21.11 10.87 9.95
C GLU A 4 -19.65 11.09 10.40
N THR A 5 -18.85 11.85 9.65
CA THR A 5 -17.46 12.22 9.96
C THR A 5 -17.36 13.23 11.11
N THR A 6 -18.26 13.14 12.09
CA THR A 6 -18.13 13.81 13.40
C THR A 6 -17.00 13.17 14.21
N ASN A 7 -16.41 13.88 15.18
CA ASN A 7 -15.34 13.35 16.04
C ASN A 7 -15.64 11.94 16.61
N ALA A 8 -16.88 11.71 17.05
CA ALA A 8 -17.31 10.40 17.55
C ALA A 8 -17.33 9.31 16.45
N GLY A 9 -17.76 9.66 15.24
CA GLY A 9 -17.76 8.74 14.09
C GLY A 9 -16.34 8.37 13.63
N ILE A 10 -15.40 9.32 13.67
CA ILE A 10 -13.97 9.06 13.38
C ILE A 10 -13.38 8.10 14.41
N LEU A 11 -13.62 8.33 15.71
CA LEU A 11 -13.15 7.43 16.77
C LEU A 11 -13.73 6.02 16.64
N ALA A 12 -15.01 5.91 16.28
CA ALA A 12 -15.64 4.62 16.01
C ALA A 12 -15.01 3.92 14.79
N LEU A 13 -14.73 4.65 13.71
CA LEU A 13 -14.04 4.13 12.52
C LEU A 13 -12.64 3.60 12.85
N ILE A 14 -11.86 4.37 13.61
CA ILE A 14 -10.52 3.95 14.04
C ILE A 14 -10.64 2.67 14.88
N ALA A 15 -11.55 2.63 15.85
CA ALA A 15 -11.76 1.44 16.69
C ALA A 15 -12.11 0.19 15.85
N VAL A 16 -12.99 0.33 14.86
CA VAL A 16 -13.35 -0.76 13.94
C VAL A 16 -12.16 -1.18 13.09
N MET A 17 -11.40 -0.23 12.50
CA MET A 17 -10.20 -0.54 11.73
C MET A 17 -9.14 -1.26 12.58
N THR A 18 -8.93 -0.82 13.81
CA THR A 18 -8.02 -1.47 14.76
C THR A 18 -8.48 -2.89 15.05
N LEU A 19 -9.76 -3.09 15.36
CA LEU A 19 -10.31 -4.41 15.65
C LEU A 19 -10.16 -5.36 14.46
N VAL A 20 -10.51 -4.92 13.25
CA VAL A 20 -10.37 -5.73 12.02
C VAL A 20 -8.90 -6.05 11.76
N THR A 21 -7.99 -5.09 11.97
CA THR A 21 -6.54 -5.31 11.79
C THR A 21 -6.00 -6.35 12.75
N VAL A 22 -6.40 -6.26 14.03
CA VAL A 22 -6.01 -7.23 15.07
C VAL A 22 -6.56 -8.61 14.68
N VAL A 23 -7.86 -8.72 14.39
CA VAL A 23 -8.49 -9.99 14.02
C VAL A 23 -7.84 -10.63 12.79
N THR A 24 -7.57 -9.85 11.73
CA THR A 24 -6.96 -10.38 10.50
C THR A 24 -5.50 -10.78 10.71
N ARG A 25 -4.72 -10.00 11.47
CA ARG A 25 -3.31 -10.28 11.74
C ARG A 25 -3.12 -11.47 12.68
N PHE A 26 -3.84 -11.52 13.80
CA PHE A 26 -3.77 -12.62 14.75
C PHE A 26 -4.47 -13.87 14.22
N GLY A 27 -5.60 -13.72 13.51
CA GLY A 27 -6.32 -14.82 12.88
C GLY A 27 -5.49 -15.53 11.83
N GLY A 28 -4.70 -14.81 11.02
CA GLY A 28 -3.79 -15.42 10.05
C GLY A 28 -2.70 -16.29 10.69
N VAL A 29 -2.09 -15.81 11.79
CA VAL A 29 -1.07 -16.57 12.54
C VAL A 29 -1.69 -17.81 13.21
N PHE A 30 -2.87 -17.66 13.80
CA PHE A 30 -3.59 -18.78 14.41
C PHE A 30 -4.02 -19.82 13.37
N LEU A 31 -4.46 -19.40 12.19
CA LEU A 31 -4.83 -20.34 11.12
C LEU A 31 -3.60 -21.10 10.58
N MET A 32 -2.46 -20.41 10.46
CA MET A 32 -1.19 -21.02 10.04
C MET A 32 -0.68 -22.09 11.02
N SER A 33 -1.12 -22.11 12.29
CA SER A 33 -0.77 -23.21 13.20
C SER A 33 -1.48 -24.53 12.89
N PHE A 34 -2.57 -24.50 12.11
CA PHE A 34 -3.33 -25.69 11.71
C PHE A 34 -2.97 -26.19 10.30
N VAL A 35 -2.28 -25.38 9.50
CA VAL A 35 -1.94 -25.72 8.11
C VAL A 35 -0.52 -26.29 8.05
N THR A 36 -0.40 -27.55 7.64
CA THR A 36 0.92 -28.15 7.34
C THR A 36 1.50 -27.53 6.07
N ILE A 37 2.65 -26.87 6.21
CA ILE A 37 3.32 -26.21 5.08
C ILE A 37 3.94 -27.27 4.16
N ASN A 38 3.38 -27.37 2.95
CA ASN A 38 3.92 -28.16 1.84
C ASN A 38 4.76 -27.22 0.94
N PRO A 39 5.87 -27.65 0.30
CA PRO A 39 6.67 -26.84 -0.62
C PRO A 39 5.87 -26.04 -1.68
N ARG A 40 4.69 -26.52 -2.10
CA ARG A 40 3.79 -25.74 -2.99
C ARG A 40 3.20 -24.50 -2.30
N ILE A 41 2.78 -24.61 -1.05
CA ILE A 41 2.20 -23.50 -0.26
C ILE A 41 3.30 -22.49 0.09
N GLU A 42 4.51 -22.98 0.43
CA GLU A 42 5.66 -22.11 0.68
C GLU A 42 6.01 -21.26 -0.55
N SER A 43 6.06 -21.88 -1.73
CA SER A 43 6.27 -21.16 -2.99
C SER A 43 5.19 -20.11 -3.25
N PHE A 44 3.92 -20.44 -2.98
CA PHE A 44 2.79 -19.51 -3.08
C PHE A 44 2.92 -18.31 -2.13
N ILE A 45 3.23 -18.55 -0.85
CA ILE A 45 3.42 -17.49 0.15
C ILE A 45 4.59 -16.58 -0.24
N ASN A 46 5.71 -17.15 -0.67
CA ASN A 46 6.89 -16.40 -1.11
C ASN A 46 6.62 -15.52 -2.33
N THR A 47 5.70 -15.92 -3.22
CA THR A 47 5.29 -15.12 -4.39
C THR A 47 4.10 -14.20 -4.14
N MET A 48 3.37 -14.35 -3.04
CA MET A 48 2.22 -13.49 -2.72
C MET A 48 2.63 -12.02 -2.57
N ALA A 49 3.72 -11.72 -1.88
CA ALA A 49 4.12 -10.34 -1.61
C ALA A 49 4.39 -9.54 -2.90
N SER A 50 5.09 -10.15 -3.87
CA SER A 50 5.36 -9.52 -5.16
C SER A 50 4.10 -9.45 -6.03
N SER A 51 3.28 -10.49 -6.05
CA SER A 51 2.02 -10.52 -6.81
C SER A 51 1.04 -9.44 -6.35
N VAL A 52 0.83 -9.32 -5.04
CA VAL A 52 -0.08 -8.32 -4.45
C VAL A 52 0.45 -6.90 -4.69
N LEU A 53 1.76 -6.67 -4.53
CA LEU A 53 2.35 -5.37 -4.86
C LEU A 53 2.10 -4.99 -6.31
N ILE A 54 2.36 -5.89 -7.26
CA ILE A 54 2.14 -5.64 -8.69
C ILE A 54 0.65 -5.38 -8.96
N ALA A 55 -0.25 -6.17 -8.35
CA ALA A 55 -1.69 -6.02 -8.52
C ALA A 55 -2.23 -4.66 -8.05
N ILE A 56 -1.57 -4.02 -7.07
CA ILE A 56 -1.95 -2.69 -6.58
C ILE A 56 -1.25 -1.58 -7.37
N ILE A 57 0.04 -1.75 -7.68
CA ILE A 57 0.89 -0.75 -8.31
C ILE A 57 0.55 -0.57 -9.80
N VAL A 58 0.32 -1.66 -10.54
CA VAL A 58 0.05 -1.62 -11.97
C VAL A 58 -1.20 -0.79 -12.31
N PRO A 59 -2.40 -1.05 -11.75
CA PRO A 59 -3.57 -0.22 -12.06
C PRO A 59 -3.37 1.23 -11.63
N MET A 60 -2.62 1.50 -10.55
CA MET A 60 -2.26 2.86 -10.15
C MET A 60 -1.39 3.57 -11.19
N ALA A 61 -0.53 2.85 -11.92
CA ALA A 61 0.28 3.42 -13.00
C ALA A 61 -0.55 3.76 -14.25
N PHE A 62 -1.61 2.99 -14.54
CA PHE A 62 -2.46 3.19 -15.73
C PHE A 62 -3.68 4.07 -15.48
N SER A 63 -4.27 4.01 -14.29
CA SER A 63 -5.51 4.74 -13.91
C SER A 63 -5.25 5.89 -12.95
N GLY A 64 -4.00 6.08 -12.50
CA GLY A 64 -3.64 7.14 -11.57
C GLY A 64 -3.29 8.45 -12.29
N ASP A 65 -3.49 9.56 -11.58
CA ASP A 65 -3.11 10.90 -12.01
C ASP A 65 -1.62 11.02 -12.40
N ALA A 66 -1.27 12.08 -13.12
CA ALA A 66 0.12 12.46 -13.40
C ALA A 66 1.00 12.51 -12.13
N GLY A 67 0.42 12.90 -10.99
CA GLY A 67 1.09 12.89 -9.69
C GLY A 67 1.46 11.49 -9.18
N SER A 68 0.60 10.49 -9.37
CA SER A 68 0.92 9.09 -9.02
C SER A 68 2.00 8.52 -9.94
N LEU A 69 1.94 8.78 -11.24
CA LEU A 69 2.94 8.28 -12.18
C LEU A 69 4.31 8.89 -11.89
N ALA A 70 4.39 10.20 -11.67
CA ALA A 70 5.62 10.87 -11.26
C ALA A 70 6.17 10.31 -9.94
N ALA A 71 5.31 10.08 -8.94
CA ALA A 71 5.71 9.48 -7.66
C ALA A 71 6.31 8.08 -7.84
N LEU A 72 5.69 7.26 -8.70
CA LEU A 72 6.09 5.89 -8.97
C LEU A 72 7.44 5.85 -9.68
N VAL A 73 7.64 6.70 -10.70
CA VAL A 73 8.91 6.84 -11.43
C VAL A 73 10.02 7.34 -10.52
N VAL A 74 9.78 8.39 -9.74
CA VAL A 74 10.79 8.95 -8.82
C VAL A 74 11.16 7.95 -7.73
N THR A 75 10.18 7.25 -7.16
CA THR A 75 10.43 6.18 -6.19
C THR A 75 11.29 5.09 -6.82
N ALA A 76 10.95 4.63 -8.03
CA ALA A 76 11.69 3.57 -8.72
C ALA A 76 13.14 3.99 -9.01
N VAL A 77 13.36 5.20 -9.53
CA VAL A 77 14.69 5.73 -9.85
C VAL A 77 15.55 5.85 -8.59
N ILE A 78 15.01 6.42 -7.52
CA ILE A 78 15.76 6.64 -6.29
C ILE A 78 16.00 5.32 -5.55
N MET A 79 15.05 4.39 -5.59
CA MET A 79 15.24 3.04 -5.06
C MET A 79 16.37 2.32 -5.81
N LEU A 80 16.44 2.46 -7.13
CA LEU A 80 17.48 1.83 -7.93
C LEU A 80 18.87 2.46 -7.68
N ALA A 81 18.91 3.79 -7.50
CA ALA A 81 20.16 4.51 -7.23
C ALA A 81 20.68 4.32 -5.81
N THR A 82 19.82 4.42 -4.80
CA THR A 82 20.22 4.41 -3.38
C THR A 82 20.14 3.02 -2.73
N LYS A 83 19.41 2.08 -3.34
CA LYS A 83 19.07 0.76 -2.78
C LYS A 83 18.50 0.81 -1.35
N LYS A 84 17.97 1.96 -0.94
CA LYS A 84 17.39 2.21 0.38
C LYS A 84 15.92 2.63 0.22
N PRO A 85 14.96 1.91 0.82
CA PRO A 85 13.54 2.18 0.60
C PRO A 85 13.09 3.51 1.22
N LEU A 86 13.63 3.88 2.39
CA LEU A 86 13.25 5.14 3.06
C LEU A 86 13.45 6.40 2.20
N PRO A 87 14.65 6.69 1.65
CA PRO A 87 14.84 7.89 0.83
C PRO A 87 14.04 7.83 -0.47
N ALA A 88 13.83 6.63 -1.04
CA ALA A 88 13.03 6.45 -2.24
C ALA A 88 11.56 6.84 -2.02
N ILE A 89 10.96 6.35 -0.94
CA ILE A 89 9.56 6.65 -0.59
C ILE A 89 9.40 8.15 -0.29
N ALA A 90 10.33 8.72 0.48
CA ALA A 90 10.29 10.14 0.84
C ALA A 90 10.32 11.04 -0.41
N ALA A 91 11.20 10.73 -1.35
CA ALA A 91 11.32 11.50 -2.59
C ALA A 91 10.14 11.26 -3.54
N GLY A 92 9.58 10.05 -3.59
CA GLY A 92 8.34 9.77 -4.33
C GLY A 92 7.15 10.59 -3.82
N ILE A 93 6.98 10.68 -2.50
CA ILE A 93 5.95 11.52 -1.87
C ILE A 93 6.19 13.00 -2.20
N ALA A 94 7.43 13.47 -2.10
CA ALA A 94 7.77 14.85 -2.47
C ALA A 94 7.44 15.15 -3.94
N ALA A 95 7.76 14.22 -4.85
CA ALA A 95 7.41 14.35 -6.27
C ALA A 95 5.89 14.37 -6.49
N ALA A 96 5.13 13.49 -5.81
CA ALA A 96 3.66 13.49 -5.86
C ALA A 96 3.08 14.84 -5.42
N GLY A 97 3.62 15.39 -4.33
CA GLY A 97 3.21 16.67 -3.77
C GLY A 97 3.55 17.84 -4.69
N LEU A 98 4.76 17.85 -5.26
CA LEU A 98 5.20 18.90 -6.19
C LEU A 98 4.37 18.93 -7.47
N VAL A 99 4.07 17.76 -8.06
CA VAL A 99 3.25 17.67 -9.28
C VAL A 99 1.80 18.11 -9.01
N ARG A 100 1.26 17.77 -7.84
CA ARG A 100 -0.07 18.26 -7.42
C ARG A 100 -0.07 19.75 -7.12
N TYR A 101 1.01 20.27 -6.52
CA TYR A 101 1.15 21.68 -6.20
C TYR A 101 1.36 22.57 -7.43
N SER A 102 2.10 22.09 -8.44
CA SER A 102 2.37 22.84 -9.67
C SER A 102 1.16 22.99 -10.59
N GLY A 103 -0.02 22.50 -10.21
CA GLY A 103 -1.23 22.60 -11.02
C GLY A 103 -1.11 21.84 -12.34
N ILE A 104 -0.22 20.85 -12.44
CA ILE A 104 -0.21 19.86 -13.52
C ILE A 104 -1.38 18.88 -13.25
N THR A 105 -2.58 19.45 -13.24
CA THR A 105 -3.84 18.75 -13.41
C THR A 105 -4.05 18.58 -14.91
N GLY A 106 -3.80 17.37 -15.38
CA GLY A 106 -4.09 16.91 -16.74
C GLY A 106 -3.64 15.46 -16.82
N PHE A 107 -4.50 14.46 -16.97
CA PHE A 107 -5.87 14.39 -17.47
C PHE A 107 -6.71 13.45 -16.61
#